data_AF-A0A1W9WE92-F1
#
_entry.id   AF-A0A1W9WE92-F1
#
_cell.length_a   1.000
_cell.length_b   1.000
_cell.length_c   1.000
_cell.angle_alpha   90.00
_cell.angle_beta   90.00
_cell.angle_gamma   90.00
#
_symmetry.space_group_name_H-M   'P 1'
#
loop_
_entity.id
_entity.type
_entity.pdbx_description
1 polymer ?
#
loop_
_entity_poly.entity_id
_entity_poly.type
_entity_poly.pdbx_seq_one_letter_code
_entity_poly.pdbx_strand_id
1 'polypeptide(L)'
;MKHAAKNIVRRSIALQNELVEELRAVAPPELRDNFNRLVTFILIDFTKRQKKYQFETAMAEMARDPAIREVCSALSEEFTEAGNDGL
;
A
#
# COMPACT_ATOMS: atom_id res chain seq x y z
N MET A 1 -0.29 -22.40 -21.80
CA MET A 1 0.02 -21.60 -20.59
C MET A 1 -0.76 -22.20 -19.43
N LYS A 2 -0.09 -22.79 -18.43
CA LYS A 2 -0.77 -23.42 -17.29
C LYS A 2 -1.36 -22.31 -16.42
N HIS A 3 -2.69 -22.27 -16.27
CA HIS A 3 -3.32 -21.40 -15.29
C HIS A 3 -2.80 -21.81 -13.92
N ALA A 4 -1.92 -21.00 -13.32
CA ALA A 4 -1.52 -21.20 -11.93
C ALA A 4 -2.81 -21.21 -11.10
N ALA A 5 -3.14 -22.36 -10.52
CA ALA A 5 -4.33 -22.50 -9.70
C ALA A 5 -4.28 -21.41 -8.61
N LYS A 6 -5.31 -20.58 -8.53
CA LYS A 6 -5.48 -19.60 -7.46
C LYS A 6 -5.44 -20.37 -6.15
N ASN A 7 -4.34 -20.30 -5.40
CA ASN A 7 -4.26 -20.85 -4.06
C ASN A 7 -5.19 -20.03 -3.16
N ILE A 8 -6.44 -20.48 -3.04
CA ILE A 8 -7.41 -19.88 -2.13
C ILE A 8 -7.11 -20.41 -0.73
N VAL A 9 -6.62 -19.52 0.13
CA VAL A 9 -6.41 -19.83 1.54
C VAL A 9 -7.69 -19.52 2.30
N ARG A 10 -8.32 -20.55 2.89
CA ARG A 10 -9.48 -20.40 3.78
C ARG A 10 -8.99 -20.39 5.23
N ARG A 11 -9.41 -19.39 6.00
CA ARG A 11 -9.09 -19.24 7.44
C ARG A 11 -10.35 -18.88 8.20
N SER A 12 -10.50 -19.47 9.38
CA SER A 12 -11.51 -19.06 10.36
C SER A 12 -10.83 -18.22 11.43
N ILE A 13 -11.46 -17.13 11.84
CA ILE A 13 -10.92 -16.18 12.81
C ILE A 13 -12.04 -15.86 13.80
N ALA A 14 -11.73 -15.83 15.09
CA ALA A 14 -12.64 -15.35 16.10
C ALA A 14 -12.57 -13.81 16.15
N LEU A 15 -13.72 -13.16 16.03
CA LEU A 15 -13.88 -11.72 16.14
C LEU A 15 -14.94 -11.42 17.20
N GLN A 16 -14.81 -10.27 17.85
CA GLN A 16 -15.85 -9.76 18.74
C GLN A 16 -17.07 -9.38 17.91
N ASN A 17 -18.26 -9.75 18.35
CA ASN A 17 -19.50 -9.44 17.63
C ASN A 17 -19.71 -7.93 17.48
N GLU A 18 -19.37 -7.14 18.51
CA GLU A 18 -19.45 -5.68 18.51
C GLU A 18 -18.66 -5.10 17.32
N LEU A 19 -17.42 -5.55 17.14
CA LEU A 19 -16.57 -5.14 16.02
C LEU A 19 -17.19 -5.50 14.66
N VAL A 20 -17.83 -6.67 14.53
CA VAL A 20 -18.46 -7.08 13.27
C VAL A 20 -19.63 -6.17 12.92
N GLU A 21 -20.43 -5.78 13.91
CA GLU A 21 -21.58 -4.90 13.71
C GLU A 21 -21.15 -3.45 13.41
N GLU A 22 -20.12 -2.94 14.11
CA GLU A 22 -19.51 -1.65 13.79
C GLU A 22 -19.00 -1.60 12.34
N LEU A 23 -18.30 -2.66 11.91
CA LEU A 23 -17.80 -2.78 10.54
C LEU A 23 -18.94 -2.78 9.51
N ARG A 24 -20.06 -3.46 9.80
CA ARG A 24 -21.23 -3.48 8.91
C ARG A 24 -21.92 -2.12 8.82
N ALA A 25 -21.97 -1.36 9.91
CA ALA A 25 -22.59 -0.03 9.93
C ALA A 25 -21.87 0.95 8.98
N VAL A 26 -20.54 0.92 8.98
CA VAL A 26 -19.71 1.79 8.13
C VAL A 26 -19.38 1.21 6.76
N ALA A 27 -19.69 -0.07 6.53
CA ALA A 27 -19.44 -0.72 5.25
C ALA A 27 -20.30 -0.09 4.14
N PRO A 28 -19.74 0.03 2.91
CA PRO A 28 -20.52 0.34 1.72
C PRO A 28 -21.73 -0.61 1.60
N PRO A 29 -22.90 -0.11 1.17
CA PRO A 29 -24.13 -0.91 1.11
C PRO A 29 -23.94 -2.26 0.39
N GLU A 30 -23.09 -2.30 -0.64
CA GLU A 30 -22.84 -3.48 -1.48
C GLU A 30 -22.04 -4.58 -0.75
N LEU A 31 -21.46 -4.27 0.41
CA LEU A 31 -20.60 -5.16 1.20
C LEU A 31 -21.21 -5.60 2.54
N ARG A 32 -22.31 -4.98 2.98
CA ARG A 32 -22.93 -5.21 4.30
C ARG A 32 -23.35 -6.67 4.51
N ASP A 33 -23.94 -7.27 3.49
CA ASP A 33 -24.49 -8.63 3.56
C ASP A 33 -23.45 -9.73 3.26
N ASN A 34 -22.25 -9.37 2.82
CA ASN A 34 -21.19 -10.33 2.50
C ASN A 34 -19.90 -10.02 3.27
N PHE A 35 -19.81 -10.55 4.48
CA PHE A 35 -18.68 -10.32 5.38
C PHE A 35 -17.34 -10.76 4.79
N ASN A 36 -17.28 -11.87 4.05
CA ASN A 36 -16.02 -12.31 3.42
C ASN A 36 -15.51 -11.31 2.38
N ARG A 37 -16.42 -10.71 1.60
CA ARG A 37 -16.08 -9.66 0.64
C ARG A 37 -15.65 -8.37 1.35
N LEU A 38 -16.32 -8.01 2.45
CA LEU A 38 -15.95 -6.89 3.29
C LEU A 38 -14.53 -7.06 3.87
N VAL A 39 -14.24 -8.22 4.46
CA VAL A 39 -12.91 -8.56 4.99
C VAL A 39 -11.86 -8.48 3.87
N THR A 40 -12.14 -9.03 2.69
CA THR A 40 -11.22 -8.96 1.55
C THR A 40 -10.94 -7.51 1.14
N PHE A 41 -11.98 -6.67 1.07
CA PHE A 41 -11.85 -5.25 0.75
C PHE A 41 -10.97 -4.53 1.76
N ILE A 42 -11.22 -4.73 3.06
CA ILE A 42 -10.46 -4.12 4.16
C ILE A 42 -8.99 -4.55 4.11
N LEU A 43 -8.71 -5.84 3.91
CA LEU A 43 -7.34 -6.35 3.85
C LEU A 43 -6.54 -5.77 2.66
N ILE A 44 -7.20 -5.60 1.50
CA ILE A 44 -6.58 -4.98 0.33
C ILE A 44 -6.25 -3.52 0.64
N ASP A 45 -7.20 -2.77 1.21
CA ASP A 45 -7.00 -1.36 1.54
C ASP A 45 -5.91 -1.18 2.60
N PHE A 46 -5.94 -1.97 3.67
CA PHE A 46 -4.90 -2.00 4.70
C PHE A 46 -3.52 -2.27 4.09
N THR A 47 -3.40 -3.29 3.22
CA THR A 47 -2.13 -3.64 2.58
C THR A 47 -1.61 -2.49 1.71
N LYS A 48 -2.50 -1.79 0.98
CA LYS A 48 -2.11 -0.62 0.18
C LYS A 48 -1.57 0.50 1.05
N ARG A 49 -2.28 0.85 2.14
CA ARG A 49 -1.85 1.88 3.08
C ARG A 49 -0.53 1.53 3.74
N GLN A 50 -0.37 0.27 4.17
CA GLN A 50 0.86 -0.21 4.79
C GLN A 50 2.06 -0.10 3.84
N LYS A 51 1.88 -0.50 2.58
CA LYS A 51 2.94 -0.37 1.56
C LYS A 51 3.29 1.08 1.29
N LYS A 52 2.29 1.96 1.18
CA LYS A 52 2.52 3.40 0.99
C LYS A 52 3.31 3.98 2.17
N TYR A 53 2.90 3.67 3.39
CA TYR A 53 3.60 4.12 4.60
C TYR A 53 5.04 3.62 4.67
N GLN A 54 5.28 2.34 4.36
CA GLN A 54 6.63 1.76 4.32
C GLN A 54 7.50 2.45 3.26
N PHE A 55 6.94 2.71 2.08
CA PHE A 55 7.64 3.43 1.02
C PHE A 55 7.99 4.86 1.46
N GLU A 56 7.04 5.62 2.00
CA GLU A 56 7.26 6.99 2.48
C GLU A 56 8.32 7.03 3.59
N THR A 57 8.29 6.05 4.49
CA THR A 57 9.28 5.92 5.56
C THR A 57 10.67 5.65 5.00
N ALA A 58 10.80 4.69 4.08
CA ALA A 58 12.08 4.38 3.43
C ALA A 58 12.62 5.58 2.64
N MET A 59 11.76 6.30 1.92
CA MET A 59 12.14 7.53 1.22
C MET A 59 12.63 8.62 2.18
N ALA A 60 11.97 8.78 3.34
CA ALA A 60 12.38 9.75 4.35
C ALA A 60 13.74 9.37 5.00
N GLU A 61 14.00 8.08 5.18
CA GLU A 61 15.30 7.57 5.65
C GLU A 61 16.39 7.82 4.61
N MET A 62 16.15 7.47 3.33
CA MET A 62 17.08 7.72 2.23
C MET A 62 17.38 9.21 2.07
N ALA A 63 16.38 10.09 2.18
CA ALA A 63 16.57 11.53 2.09
C ALA A 63 17.41 12.10 3.25
N ARG A 64 17.49 11.40 4.39
CA ARG A 64 18.33 11.77 5.53
C ARG A 64 19.74 11.19 5.45
N ASP A 65 19.97 10.21 4.58
CA ASP A 65 21.29 9.59 4.39
C ASP A 65 22.26 10.57 3.71
N PRO A 66 23.36 10.98 4.37
CA PRO A 66 24.33 11.92 3.81
C PRO A 66 24.98 11.42 2.52
N ALA A 67 25.30 10.12 2.41
CA ALA A 67 25.96 9.58 1.22
C ALA A 67 25.02 9.62 0.00
N ILE A 68 23.73 9.32 0.20
CA ILE A 68 22.72 9.45 -0.84
C ILE A 68 22.57 10.92 -1.25
N ARG A 69 22.54 11.84 -0.29
CA ARG A 69 22.43 13.28 -0.58
C ARG A 69 23.61 13.82 -1.38
N GLU A 70 24.84 13.40 -1.07
CA GLU A 70 26.03 13.79 -1.82
C GLU A 70 25.95 13.34 -3.28
N VAL A 71 25.62 12.06 -3.51
CA VAL A 71 25.44 11.52 -4.86
C VAL A 71 24.32 12.24 -5.61
N CYS A 72 23.17 12.45 -4.97
CA CYS A 72 22.05 13.16 -5.58
C CYS A 72 22.39 14.63 -5.91
N SER A 73 23.20 15.30 -5.08
CA SER A 73 23.65 16.67 -5.36
C SER A 73 24.56 16.72 -6.59
N ALA A 74 25.54 15.81 -6.66
CA ALA A 74 26.45 15.72 -7.80
C ALA A 74 25.72 15.43 -9.11
N LEU A 75 24.76 14.49 -9.08
CA LEU A 75 23.92 14.18 -10.25
C LEU A 75 23.03 15.37 -10.63
N SER A 76 22.47 16.09 -9.65
CA SER A 76 21.62 17.26 -9.95
C SER A 76 22.41 18.36 -10.67
N GLU A 77 23.66 18.60 -10.27
CA GLU A 77 24.56 19.53 -10.94
C GLU A 77 24.90 19.06 -12.37
N GLU A 78 25.27 17.79 -12.54
CA GLU A 78 25.62 17.20 -13.85
C GLU A 78 24.47 17.29 -14.87
N PHE A 79 23.24 17.08 -14.42
CA PHE A 79 22.06 17.04 -15.30
C PHE A 79 21.25 18.36 -15.32
N THR A 80 21.80 19.46 -14.79
CA THR A 80 21.10 20.76 -14.74
C THR A 80 20.69 21.26 -16.13
N GLU A 81 21.56 21.13 -17.15
CA GLU A 81 21.25 21.59 -18.52
C GLU A 81 20.24 20.67 -19.23
N ALA A 82 20.32 19.36 -18.98
CA ALA A 82 19.41 18.37 -19.56
C ALA A 82 17.97 18.47 -19.02
N GLY A 83 17.76 19.13 -17.86
CA GLY A 83 16.42 19.37 -17.30
C GLY A 83 15.53 20.27 -18.17
N ASN A 84 16.12 21.08 -19.06
CA ASN A 84 15.40 21.92 -20.01
C ASN A 84 15.22 21.25 -21.38
N ASP A 85 15.78 20.06 -21.59
CA ASP A 85 15.77 19.38 -22.88
C ASP A 85 14.43 18.63 -23.03
N GLY A 86 13.42 19.35 -23.53
CA GLY A 86 12.05 18.83 -23.70
C GLY A 86 10.92 19.81 -23.34
N LEU A 87 11.24 21.04 -22.93
CA LEU A 87 10.33 22.18 -22.88
C LEU A 87 10.50 23.09 -24.10
#